data_AF-A0A9N8V5Z5-F1
#
_entry.id   AF-A0A9N8V5Z5-F1
#
_cell.length_a   1.000
_cell.length_b   1.000
_cell.length_c   1.000
_cell.angle_alpha   90.00
_cell.angle_beta   90.00
_cell.angle_gamma   90.00
#
_symmetry.space_group_name_H-M   'P 1'
#
loop_
_entity.id
_entity.type
_entity.pdbx_description
1 polymer ?
#
loop_
_entity_poly.entity_id
_entity_poly.type
_entity_poly.pdbx_seq_one_letter_code
_entity_poly.pdbx_strand_id
1 'polypeptide(L)'
;MSNLFQKLRRKVQETNVAILALKCGIESHNLPLALQDPTIATILLRELKKDMPALVFQWNDAGFNDVPAMPNCRNGIPGQTKVAFIANLVANGAVNWNNTVFSFPNGTAIGIWVGQIPVWSLHKAGVPDICHSVTRITKIGVTRPVDIEDCSYILLR
;
A
#
# COMPACT_ATOMS: atom_id res chain seq x y z
N MET A 1 -9.73 -26.51 14.62
CA MET A 1 -11.10 -26.48 14.06
C MET A 1 -11.53 -25.03 13.89
N SER A 2 -11.87 -24.61 12.67
CA SER A 2 -12.35 -23.24 12.42
C SER A 2 -13.85 -23.13 12.77
N ASN A 3 -14.22 -22.16 13.60
CA ASN A 3 -15.62 -21.96 14.01
C ASN A 3 -16.44 -21.26 12.90
N LEU A 4 -17.78 -21.33 13.00
CA LEU A 4 -18.69 -20.78 11.98
C LEU A 4 -18.43 -19.29 11.68
N PHE A 5 -18.11 -18.50 12.71
CA PHE A 5 -17.79 -17.08 12.56
C PHE A 5 -16.52 -16.84 11.74
N GLN A 6 -15.47 -17.63 11.94
CA GLN A 6 -14.26 -17.56 11.13
C GLN A 6 -14.53 -17.95 9.67
N LYS A 7 -15.36 -18.97 9.43
CA LYS A 7 -15.76 -19.37 8.07
C LYS A 7 -16.54 -18.26 7.36
N LEU A 8 -17.50 -17.64 8.04
CA LEU A 8 -18.28 -16.51 7.50
C LEU A 8 -17.39 -15.30 7.22
N ARG A 9 -16.50 -14.94 8.17
CA ARG A 9 -15.56 -13.83 8.00
C ARG A 9 -14.64 -14.03 6.80
N ARG A 10 -14.08 -15.24 6.62
CA ARG A 10 -13.24 -15.58 5.47
C ARG A 10 -14.00 -15.46 4.15
N LYS A 11 -15.23 -15.96 4.10
CA LYS A 11 -16.07 -15.87 2.88
C LYS A 11 -16.39 -14.42 2.49
N VAL A 12 -16.71 -13.57 3.47
CA VAL A 12 -16.90 -12.12 3.23
C VAL A 12 -15.62 -11.47 2.72
N GLN A 13 -14.49 -11.85 3.30
CA GLN A 13 -13.16 -11.39 2.91
C GLN A 13 -12.84 -11.74 1.43
N GLU A 14 -12.99 -13.00 1.04
CA GLU A 14 -12.80 -13.44 -0.36
C GLU A 14 -13.75 -12.72 -1.33
N THR A 15 -14.98 -12.47 -0.89
CA THR A 15 -15.99 -11.72 -1.67
C THR A 15 -15.56 -10.26 -1.88
N ASN A 16 -14.92 -9.63 -0.89
CA ASN A 16 -14.44 -8.25 -1.01
C ASN A 16 -13.35 -8.09 -2.07
N VAL A 17 -12.48 -9.09 -2.25
CA VAL A 17 -11.49 -9.08 -3.34
C VAL A 17 -12.19 -9.10 -4.70
N ALA A 18 -13.19 -9.97 -4.88
CA ALA A 18 -13.98 -10.02 -6.10
C ALA A 18 -14.77 -8.71 -6.37
N ILE A 19 -15.33 -8.10 -5.33
CA ILE A 19 -16.02 -6.80 -5.44
C ILE A 19 -15.03 -5.70 -5.85
N LEU A 20 -13.82 -5.69 -5.26
CA LEU A 20 -12.79 -4.73 -5.64
C LEU A 20 -12.39 -4.90 -7.11
N ALA A 21 -12.11 -6.14 -7.53
CA ALA A 21 -11.76 -6.46 -8.92
C ALA A 21 -12.84 -5.99 -9.90
N LEU A 22 -14.11 -6.30 -9.60
CA LEU A 22 -15.26 -5.86 -10.39
C LEU A 22 -15.34 -4.33 -10.52
N LYS A 23 -15.06 -3.59 -9.44
CA LYS A 23 -15.04 -2.11 -9.47
C LYS A 23 -13.91 -1.54 -10.32
N CYS A 24 -12.84 -2.30 -10.48
CA CYS A 24 -11.70 -1.98 -11.31
C CYS A 24 -11.88 -2.48 -12.76
N GLY A 25 -12.98 -3.17 -13.07
CA GLY A 25 -13.24 -3.72 -14.40
C GLY A 25 -12.34 -4.89 -14.79
N ILE A 26 -11.75 -5.60 -13.81
CA ILE A 26 -10.82 -6.71 -14.02
C ILE A 26 -11.21 -7.94 -13.20
N GLU A 27 -10.60 -9.08 -13.50
CA GLU A 27 -10.74 -10.29 -12.71
C GLU A 27 -9.86 -10.29 -11.46
N SER A 28 -10.28 -10.99 -10.39
CA SER A 28 -9.57 -10.99 -9.10
C SER A 28 -8.12 -11.43 -9.20
N HIS A 29 -7.81 -12.37 -10.09
CA HIS A 29 -6.43 -12.87 -10.27
C HIS A 29 -5.53 -11.88 -11.04
N ASN A 30 -6.13 -10.88 -11.71
CA ASN A 30 -5.42 -9.82 -12.42
C ASN A 30 -5.21 -8.57 -11.54
N LEU A 31 -5.73 -8.57 -10.30
CA LEU A 31 -5.36 -7.54 -9.32
C LEU A 31 -3.87 -7.65 -8.98
N PRO A 32 -3.18 -6.52 -8.75
CA PRO A 32 -1.86 -6.52 -8.11
C PRO A 32 -1.86 -7.37 -6.84
N LEU A 33 -0.78 -8.11 -6.58
CA LEU A 33 -0.69 -9.10 -5.50
C LEU A 33 -1.14 -8.54 -4.14
N ALA A 34 -0.75 -7.31 -3.80
CA ALA A 34 -1.16 -6.67 -2.55
C ALA A 34 -2.68 -6.46 -2.44
N LEU A 35 -3.39 -6.28 -3.55
CA LEU A 35 -4.84 -6.07 -3.58
C LEU A 35 -5.63 -7.39 -3.56
N GLN A 36 -4.96 -8.52 -3.81
CA GLN A 36 -5.57 -9.85 -3.65
C GLN A 36 -5.74 -10.22 -2.16
N ASP A 37 -5.09 -9.48 -1.24
CA ASP A 37 -5.30 -9.66 0.19
C ASP A 37 -6.70 -9.17 0.61
N PRO A 38 -7.51 -10.04 1.24
CA PRO A 38 -8.87 -9.67 1.63
C PRO A 38 -9.00 -8.56 2.67
N THR A 39 -8.01 -8.42 3.55
CA THR A 39 -7.96 -7.34 4.55
C THR A 39 -7.71 -6.01 3.86
N ILE A 40 -6.77 -5.98 2.91
CA ILE A 40 -6.49 -4.81 2.07
C ILE A 40 -7.73 -4.44 1.24
N ALA A 41 -8.36 -5.40 0.56
CA ALA A 41 -9.57 -5.15 -0.21
C ALA A 41 -10.71 -4.57 0.65
N THR A 42 -10.88 -5.09 1.88
CA THR A 42 -11.89 -4.58 2.82
C THR A 42 -11.64 -3.12 3.22
N ILE A 43 -10.37 -2.76 3.49
CA ILE A 43 -9.99 -1.38 3.81
C ILE A 43 -10.24 -0.46 2.61
N LEU A 44 -9.79 -0.85 1.42
CA LEU A 44 -9.94 -0.04 0.21
C LEU A 44 -11.41 0.20 -0.13
N LEU A 45 -12.27 -0.83 -0.07
CA LEU A 45 -13.70 -0.68 -0.31
C LEU A 45 -14.38 0.27 0.70
N ARG A 46 -13.83 0.41 1.91
CA ARG A 46 -14.30 1.39 2.89
C ARG A 46 -13.85 2.80 2.54
N GLU A 47 -12.56 2.99 2.22
CA GLU A 47 -12.00 4.31 1.94
C GLU A 47 -12.49 4.88 0.60
N LEU A 48 -12.71 4.04 -0.41
CA LEU A 48 -13.29 4.43 -1.69
C LEU A 48 -14.74 4.95 -1.59
N LYS A 49 -15.45 4.65 -0.49
CA LYS A 49 -16.78 5.26 -0.24
C LYS A 49 -16.66 6.73 0.17
N LYS A 50 -15.51 7.16 0.67
CA LYS A 50 -15.22 8.52 1.13
C LYS A 50 -14.55 9.37 0.04
N ASP A 51 -14.41 8.84 -1.16
CA ASP A 51 -13.70 9.46 -2.29
C ASP A 51 -12.24 9.82 -1.97
N MET A 52 -11.62 9.09 -1.03
CA MET A 52 -10.24 9.25 -0.63
C MET A 52 -9.34 8.28 -1.43
N PRO A 53 -8.35 8.77 -2.20
CA PRO A 53 -7.37 7.89 -2.83
C PRO A 53 -6.48 7.22 -1.78
N ALA A 54 -5.96 6.05 -2.11
CA ALA A 54 -5.05 5.31 -1.25
C ALA A 54 -3.80 4.85 -2.00
N LEU A 55 -2.68 4.78 -1.28
CA LEU A 55 -1.49 4.07 -1.69
C LEU A 55 -1.41 2.74 -0.94
N VAL A 56 -1.08 1.67 -1.67
CA VAL A 56 -0.87 0.34 -1.14
C VAL A 56 0.57 -0.06 -1.39
N PHE A 57 1.32 -0.33 -0.33
CA PHE A 57 2.74 -0.68 -0.40
C PHE A 57 2.92 -2.19 -0.27
N GLN A 58 3.44 -2.83 -1.31
CA GLN A 58 3.93 -4.20 -1.20
C GLN A 58 5.37 -4.14 -0.68
N TRP A 59 5.53 -4.14 0.65
CA TRP A 59 6.84 -4.05 1.30
C TRP A 59 7.78 -5.19 0.89
N ASN A 60 9.08 -4.87 0.85
CA ASN A 60 10.15 -5.83 0.67
C ASN A 60 11.04 -5.82 1.91
N ASP A 61 10.96 -6.86 2.73
CA ASP A 61 11.71 -6.94 3.99
C ASP A 61 13.23 -6.95 3.75
N ALA A 62 13.71 -7.44 2.60
CA ALA A 62 15.13 -7.39 2.25
C ALA A 62 15.65 -5.94 2.12
N GLY A 63 14.79 -4.98 1.75
CA GLY A 63 15.16 -3.57 1.65
C GLY A 63 15.42 -2.87 2.99
N PHE A 64 15.09 -3.53 4.10
CA PHE A 64 15.38 -3.09 5.47
C PHE A 64 16.31 -4.04 6.24
N ASN A 65 16.77 -5.12 5.60
CA ASN A 65 17.59 -6.17 6.23
C ASN A 65 18.80 -6.51 5.35
N ASP A 66 19.29 -5.53 4.58
CA ASP A 66 20.42 -5.68 3.66
C ASP A 66 21.77 -5.83 4.39
N VAL A 67 21.86 -5.36 5.64
CA VAL A 67 23.04 -5.52 6.50
C VAL A 67 22.71 -6.43 7.69
N PRO A 68 23.24 -7.67 7.76
CA PRO A 68 22.90 -8.62 8.82
C PRO A 68 23.22 -8.14 10.25
N ALA A 69 24.25 -7.31 10.40
CA ALA A 69 24.68 -6.79 11.70
C ALA A 69 23.69 -5.78 12.31
N MET A 70 22.78 -5.22 11.51
CA MET A 70 21.78 -4.28 11.99
C MET A 70 20.42 -4.53 11.29
N PRO A 71 19.67 -5.54 11.74
CA PRO A 71 18.39 -5.88 11.14
C PRO A 71 17.36 -4.76 11.30
N ASN A 72 16.38 -4.73 10.39
CA ASN A 72 15.30 -3.75 10.28
C ASN A 72 15.74 -2.31 9.98
N CYS A 73 17.02 -2.10 9.68
CA CYS A 73 17.59 -0.84 9.25
C CYS A 73 18.17 -0.99 7.85
N ARG A 74 17.64 -0.21 6.90
CA ARG A 74 18.22 -0.10 5.57
C ARG A 74 19.66 0.40 5.66
N ASN A 75 20.58 -0.20 4.89
CA ASN A 75 22.02 0.08 4.93
C ASN A 75 22.66 -0.13 6.31
N GLY A 76 21.97 -0.78 7.25
CA GLY A 76 22.42 -0.88 8.64
C GLY A 76 22.56 0.47 9.35
N ILE A 77 21.77 1.48 8.96
CA ILE A 77 21.80 2.81 9.57
C ILE A 77 20.61 2.96 10.54
N PRO A 78 20.85 3.22 11.84
CA PRO A 78 19.78 3.46 12.80
C PRO A 78 18.82 4.55 12.34
N GLY A 79 17.52 4.27 12.39
CA GLY A 79 16.47 5.21 11.97
C GLY A 79 16.04 5.09 10.51
N GLN A 80 16.77 4.36 9.65
CA GLN A 80 16.30 4.03 8.29
C GLN A 80 15.41 2.78 8.29
N THR A 81 14.31 2.84 9.05
CA THR A 81 13.43 1.69 9.29
C THR A 81 12.11 1.82 8.54
N LYS A 82 11.40 0.70 8.35
CA LYS A 82 10.02 0.72 7.83
C LYS A 82 9.10 1.62 8.68
N VAL A 83 9.28 1.61 9.99
CA VAL A 83 8.52 2.46 10.92
C VAL A 83 8.81 3.93 10.67
N ALA A 84 10.05 4.33 10.41
CA ALA A 84 10.40 5.71 10.10
C ALA A 84 9.79 6.19 8.77
N PHE A 85 9.75 5.32 7.75
CA PHE A 85 9.07 5.62 6.49
C PHE A 85 7.56 5.79 6.68
N ILE A 86 6.93 4.90 7.44
CA ILE A 86 5.50 4.99 7.80
C ILE A 86 5.21 6.27 8.60
N ALA A 87 6.09 6.64 9.53
CA ALA A 87 5.97 7.88 10.29
C ALA A 87 6.05 9.11 9.38
N ASN A 88 6.89 9.09 8.35
CA ASN A 88 6.94 10.14 7.33
C ASN A 88 5.61 10.25 6.55
N LEU A 89 4.99 9.14 6.15
CA LEU A 89 3.65 9.14 5.54
C LEU A 89 2.61 9.79 6.45
N VAL A 90 2.53 9.37 7.71
CA VAL A 90 1.55 9.87 8.68
C VAL A 90 1.77 11.33 9.02
N ALA A 91 3.03 11.76 9.20
CA ALA A 91 3.39 13.15 9.44
C ALA A 91 2.97 14.08 8.29
N ASN A 92 2.84 13.54 7.08
CA ASN A 92 2.39 14.25 5.88
C ASN A 92 0.89 14.02 5.57
N GLY A 93 0.11 13.65 6.57
CA GLY A 93 -1.36 13.64 6.50
C GLY A 93 -1.99 12.36 5.94
N ALA A 94 -1.22 11.29 5.76
CA ALA A 94 -1.77 9.99 5.40
C ALA A 94 -2.42 9.32 6.62
N VAL A 95 -3.58 8.68 6.42
CA VAL A 95 -4.18 7.78 7.43
C VAL A 95 -3.64 6.38 7.23
N ASN A 96 -2.98 5.84 8.25
CA ASN A 96 -2.42 4.48 8.27
C ASN A 96 -3.47 3.46 8.75
N TRP A 97 -3.79 2.46 7.92
CA TRP A 97 -4.78 1.43 8.27
C TRP A 97 -4.19 0.13 8.81
N ASN A 98 -3.09 -0.33 8.23
CA ASN A 98 -2.48 -1.62 8.57
C ASN A 98 -0.99 -1.66 8.22
N ASN A 99 -0.31 -0.51 8.25
CA ASN A 99 1.07 -0.31 7.81
C ASN A 99 1.32 -0.59 6.32
N THR A 100 0.28 -0.89 5.53
CA THR A 100 0.37 -1.20 4.09
C THR A 100 -0.53 -0.30 3.26
N VAL A 101 -1.74 0.01 3.75
CA VAL A 101 -2.69 0.90 3.09
C VAL A 101 -2.68 2.27 3.76
N PHE A 102 -2.48 3.30 2.95
CA PHE A 102 -2.42 4.70 3.37
C PHE A 102 -3.40 5.52 2.55
N SER A 103 -4.46 6.01 3.17
CA SER A 103 -5.43 6.88 2.49
C SER A 103 -5.07 8.35 2.66
N PHE A 104 -5.31 9.13 1.60
CA PHE A 104 -5.05 10.57 1.54
C PHE A 104 -6.35 11.33 1.34
N PRO A 105 -6.44 12.60 1.79
CA PRO A 105 -7.65 13.39 1.60
C PRO A 105 -7.96 13.66 0.12
N ASN A 106 -6.95 13.70 -0.76
CA ASN A 106 -7.08 13.86 -2.20
C ASN A 106 -5.75 13.51 -2.92
N GLY A 107 -5.77 13.53 -4.26
CA GLY A 107 -4.58 13.24 -5.07
C GLY A 107 -3.46 14.28 -4.94
N THR A 108 -3.80 15.55 -4.65
CA THR A 108 -2.80 16.61 -4.42
C THR A 108 -1.96 16.32 -3.18
N ALA A 109 -2.58 15.80 -2.11
CA ALA A 109 -1.86 15.41 -0.89
C ALA A 109 -0.83 14.29 -1.15
N ILE A 110 -1.14 13.34 -2.06
CA ILE A 110 -0.16 12.34 -2.51
C ILE A 110 1.02 13.02 -3.19
N GLY A 111 0.77 13.96 -4.11
CA GLY A 111 1.82 14.71 -4.81
C GLY A 111 2.71 15.52 -3.86
N ILE A 112 2.15 16.12 -2.82
CA ILE A 112 2.90 16.84 -1.78
C ILE A 112 3.78 15.86 -1.00
N TRP A 113 3.21 14.76 -0.50
CA TRP A 113 3.97 13.75 0.25
C TRP A 113 5.10 13.15 -0.58
N VAL A 114 4.87 12.92 -1.87
CA VAL A 114 5.86 12.43 -2.80
C VAL A 114 7.13 13.31 -2.84
N GLY A 115 7.00 14.63 -2.66
CA GLY A 115 8.13 15.55 -2.51
C GLY A 115 8.83 15.50 -1.14
N GLN A 116 8.28 14.77 -0.18
CA GLN A 116 8.78 14.61 1.19
C GLN A 116 9.32 13.19 1.46
N ILE A 117 9.40 12.35 0.41
CA ILE A 117 9.95 11.00 0.52
C ILE A 117 11.41 11.08 0.98
N PRO A 118 11.81 10.36 2.06
CA PRO A 118 13.18 10.39 2.53
C PRO A 118 14.15 9.85 1.48
N VAL A 119 15.20 10.60 1.14
CA VAL A 119 16.20 10.21 0.13
C VAL A 119 16.81 8.83 0.39
N TRP A 120 16.96 8.43 1.66
CA TRP A 120 17.51 7.12 2.01
C TRP A 120 16.66 5.94 1.53
N SER A 121 15.36 6.17 1.33
CA SER A 121 14.37 5.15 0.96
C SER A 121 14.27 4.91 -0.54
N LEU A 122 14.86 5.80 -1.35
CA LEU A 122 14.86 5.69 -2.80
C LEU A 122 15.71 4.48 -3.26
N HIS A 123 15.45 4.07 -4.50
CA HIS A 123 16.20 3.02 -5.17
C HIS A 123 17.70 3.31 -5.17
N LYS A 124 18.51 2.27 -4.94
CA LYS A 124 19.97 2.36 -4.99
C LYS A 124 20.51 1.10 -5.63
N ALA A 125 21.42 1.26 -6.59
CA ALA A 125 22.09 0.14 -7.23
C ALA A 125 22.78 -0.75 -6.18
N GLY A 126 22.54 -2.06 -6.25
CA GLY A 126 23.12 -3.05 -5.33
C GLY A 126 22.45 -3.15 -3.95
N VAL A 127 21.41 -2.34 -3.66
CA VAL A 127 20.63 -2.43 -2.42
C VAL A 127 19.18 -2.82 -2.78
N PRO A 128 18.59 -3.86 -2.15
CA PRO A 128 17.20 -4.21 -2.40
C PRO A 128 16.26 -3.03 -2.12
N ASP A 129 15.23 -2.82 -2.94
CA ASP A 129 14.25 -1.74 -2.71
C ASP A 129 13.40 -2.00 -1.46
N ILE A 130 12.88 -0.94 -0.84
CA ILE A 130 12.03 -1.05 0.36
C ILE A 130 10.64 -1.64 0.06
N CYS A 131 10.24 -1.67 -1.21
CA CYS A 131 8.96 -2.18 -1.71
C CYS A 131 9.17 -2.90 -3.04
N HIS A 132 8.37 -3.95 -3.29
CA HIS A 132 8.23 -4.57 -4.61
C HIS A 132 7.33 -3.76 -5.53
N SER A 133 6.31 -3.11 -4.97
CA SER A 133 5.41 -2.24 -5.72
C SER A 133 4.75 -1.21 -4.80
N VAL A 134 4.34 -0.10 -5.40
CA VAL A 134 3.42 0.87 -4.79
C VAL A 134 2.25 1.05 -5.75
N THR A 135 1.03 0.76 -5.29
CA THR A 135 -0.16 0.89 -6.12
C THR A 135 -1.04 2.02 -5.61
N ARG A 136 -1.43 2.93 -6.50
CA ARG A 136 -2.44 3.95 -6.22
C ARG A 136 -3.82 3.43 -6.61
N ILE A 137 -4.77 3.61 -5.69
CA ILE A 137 -6.17 3.27 -5.89
C ILE A 137 -6.99 4.53 -5.76
N THR A 138 -7.68 4.92 -6.82
CA THR A 138 -8.47 6.16 -6.86
C THR A 138 -9.83 5.89 -7.47
N LYS A 139 -10.87 6.52 -6.95
CA LYS A 139 -12.19 6.50 -7.58
C LYS A 139 -12.25 7.58 -8.65
N ILE A 140 -12.65 7.22 -9.87
CA ILE A 140 -12.79 8.16 -10.99
C ILE A 140 -14.27 8.44 -11.27
N GLY A 141 -14.60 9.72 -11.41
CA GLY A 141 -15.89 10.19 -11.96
C GLY A 141 -17.13 9.85 -11.13
N VAL A 142 -18.29 10.25 -11.66
CA VAL A 142 -19.61 10.10 -11.01
C VAL A 142 -20.13 8.66 -11.01
N THR A 143 -19.73 7.85 -11.99
CA THR A 143 -20.13 6.45 -12.17
C THR A 143 -19.38 5.47 -11.27
N ARG A 144 -18.41 5.96 -10.48
CA ARG A 144 -17.62 5.22 -9.48
C ARG A 144 -16.69 4.09 -9.99
N PRO A 145 -16.16 4.05 -11.23
CA PRO A 145 -15.06 3.14 -11.54
C PRO A 145 -13.87 3.42 -10.62
N VAL A 146 -13.18 2.36 -10.23
CA VAL A 146 -11.95 2.43 -9.44
C VAL A 146 -10.78 2.23 -10.39
N ASP A 147 -9.87 3.19 -10.38
CA ASP A 147 -8.64 3.13 -11.14
C ASP A 147 -7.52 2.57 -10.28
N ILE A 148 -6.69 1.75 -10.92
CA ILE A 148 -5.51 1.13 -10.35
C ILE A 148 -4.31 1.61 -11.18
N GLU A 149 -3.38 2.27 -10.52
CA GLU A 149 -2.17 2.76 -11.14
C GLU A 149 -0.94 2.22 -10.41
N ASP A 150 0.04 1.72 -11.17
CA ASP A 150 1.37 1.47 -10.64
C ASP A 150 2.09 2.81 -10.40
N CYS A 151 2.41 3.06 -9.14
CA CYS A 151 3.10 4.24 -8.66
C CYS A 151 4.51 3.92 -8.15
N SER A 152 5.08 2.76 -8.52
CA SER A 152 6.42 2.37 -8.06
C SER A 152 7.51 3.37 -8.47
N TYR A 153 7.29 4.14 -9.55
CA TYR A 153 8.17 5.24 -9.98
C TYR A 153 8.41 6.30 -8.90
N ILE A 154 7.55 6.42 -7.89
CA ILE A 154 7.76 7.41 -6.82
C ILE A 154 9.02 7.13 -5.98
N LEU A 155 9.49 5.87 -5.97
CA LEU A 155 10.69 5.44 -5.24
C LEU A 155 11.93 5.31 -6.13
N LEU A 156 11.81 5.52 -7.45
CA LEU A 156 12.91 5.34 -8.43
C LEU A 156 13.67 6.64 -8.76
N ARG A 157 13.41 7.71 -8.02
CA ARG A 157 13.85 9.08 -8.34
C ARG A 157 15.30 9.35 -7.95
#